data_AF-A0A9D2SKP8-F1
#
_entry.id   AF-A0A9D2SKP8-F1
#
_cell.length_a   1.000
_cell.length_b   1.000
_cell.length_c   1.000
_cell.angle_alpha   90.00
_cell.angle_beta   90.00
_cell.angle_gamma   90.00
#
_symmetry.space_group_name_H-M   'P 1'
#
loop_
_entity.id
_entity.type
_entity.pdbx_description
1 polymer ?
#
loop_
_entity_poly.entity_id
_entity_poly.type
_entity_poly.pdbx_seq_one_letter_code
_entity_poly.pdbx_strand_id
1 'polypeptide(L)'
;MRSANPRDYYHPQDKKALESLKQIPGFSAALKAFMKVFNENMIHGLNMSNKIRITDQQLPNLYRLLPPVCEKLGIKEPEFYLEMDPVANAYTYGDSIIAITVTSGLVDLMNEEEIQVVLAHECGHIACHHVLYHTMARTVLSAGSAIPGMDLLTTALQFALFHWERCSEFSCDRAAAIYMEDPGPVARVMSLLASGSEKISSQINMELYMEQAREYQHLLDRSNWDKALQYMALMNQSHPFLSVRAAEINDWCKTKKYADIIAYMYEEKKGNTCPGCGASVQEEWMFCKQCGSKLKEKNGG
;
A
#
# COMPACT_ATOMS: atom_id res chain seq x y z
N MET A 1 3.50 -16.79 -12.46
CA MET A 1 3.25 -15.36 -12.72
C MET A 1 4.50 -14.57 -12.32
N ARG A 2 4.80 -13.43 -12.95
CA ARG A 2 5.79 -12.48 -12.42
C ARG A 2 5.13 -11.63 -11.33
N SER A 3 5.90 -11.19 -10.33
CA SER A 3 5.41 -10.22 -9.36
C SER A 3 5.28 -8.83 -10.00
N ALA A 4 4.34 -8.03 -9.49
CA ALA A 4 4.19 -6.65 -9.92
C ALA A 4 5.41 -5.82 -9.49
N ASN A 5 5.84 -4.88 -10.34
CA ASN A 5 6.90 -3.94 -9.99
C ASN A 5 6.27 -2.62 -9.48
N PRO A 6 6.54 -2.19 -8.24
CA PRO A 6 6.02 -0.95 -7.67
C PRO A 6 6.20 0.29 -8.55
N ARG A 7 7.29 0.33 -9.31
CA ARG A 7 7.59 1.44 -10.23
C ARG A 7 6.55 1.62 -11.32
N ASP A 8 5.86 0.55 -11.68
CA ASP A 8 4.87 0.58 -12.75
C ASP A 8 3.54 1.11 -12.24
N TYR A 9 3.19 0.94 -10.96
CA TYR A 9 1.90 1.36 -10.43
C TYR A 9 1.93 2.56 -9.47
N TYR A 10 3.11 3.13 -9.17
CA TYR A 10 3.21 4.40 -8.44
C TYR A 10 2.26 5.47 -9.00
N HIS A 11 1.52 6.10 -8.09
CA HIS A 11 0.70 7.23 -8.41
C HIS A 11 1.57 8.47 -8.68
N PRO A 12 1.30 9.26 -9.74
CA PRO A 12 2.07 10.47 -10.02
C PRO A 12 2.05 11.49 -8.87
N GLN A 13 0.91 11.61 -8.17
CA GLN A 13 0.80 12.53 -7.03
C GLN A 13 1.63 12.07 -5.83
N ASP A 14 1.68 10.77 -5.55
CA ASP A 14 2.53 10.19 -4.51
C ASP A 14 4.01 10.56 -4.75
N LYS A 15 4.51 10.20 -5.94
CA LYS A 15 5.89 10.50 -6.34
C LYS A 15 6.20 12.00 -6.20
N LYS A 16 5.35 12.87 -6.75
CA LYS A 16 5.53 14.32 -6.72
C LYS A 16 5.49 14.88 -5.29
N ALA A 17 4.56 14.41 -4.46
CA ALA A 17 4.44 14.85 -3.08
C ALA A 17 5.66 14.42 -2.25
N LEU A 18 6.18 13.21 -2.46
CA LEU A 18 7.39 12.72 -1.77
C LEU A 18 8.63 13.51 -2.17
N GLU A 19 8.79 13.78 -3.47
CA GLU A 19 9.88 14.61 -3.99
C GLU A 19 9.82 16.03 -3.39
N SER A 20 8.62 16.61 -3.31
CA SER A 20 8.41 17.94 -2.72
C SER A 20 8.71 17.95 -1.23
N LEU A 21 8.22 16.97 -0.47
CA LEU A 21 8.47 16.80 0.96
C LEU A 21 9.98 16.76 1.26
N LYS A 22 10.74 15.99 0.48
CA LYS A 22 12.20 15.85 0.63
C LYS A 22 12.98 17.14 0.39
N GLN A 23 12.40 18.08 -0.38
CA GLN A 23 13.02 19.37 -0.69
C GLN A 23 12.72 20.45 0.34
N ILE A 24 11.78 20.24 1.26
CA ILE A 24 11.44 21.23 2.29
C ILE A 24 12.63 21.38 3.26
N PRO A 25 13.12 22.61 3.51
CA PRO A 25 14.20 22.85 4.45
C PRO A 25 13.93 22.22 5.82
N GLY A 26 14.91 21.50 6.35
CA GLY A 26 14.80 20.82 7.64
C GLY A 26 14.28 19.38 7.58
N PHE A 27 13.70 18.92 6.47
CA PHE A 27 13.16 17.55 6.36
C PHE A 27 14.22 16.47 6.66
N SER A 28 15.40 16.56 6.05
CA SER A 28 16.48 15.58 6.27
C SER A 28 16.98 15.58 7.72
N ALA A 29 17.00 16.74 8.39
CA ALA A 29 17.39 16.84 9.78
C ALA A 29 16.32 16.23 10.71
N ALA A 30 15.04 16.51 10.44
CA ALA A 30 13.90 15.93 11.14
C ALA A 30 13.88 14.40 11.00
N LEU A 31 14.04 13.87 9.79
CA LEU A 31 14.10 12.43 9.54
C LEU A 31 15.27 11.78 10.30
N LYS A 32 16.45 12.39 10.28
CA LYS A 32 17.61 11.88 11.03
C LYS A 32 17.39 11.90 12.54
N ALA A 33 16.73 12.95 13.06
CA ALA A 33 16.39 13.05 14.47
C ALA A 33 15.37 11.97 14.87
N PHE A 34 14.33 11.78 14.05
CA PHE A 34 13.34 10.71 14.21
C PHE A 34 14.02 9.34 14.26
N MET A 35 14.86 9.01 13.28
CA MET A 35 15.57 7.72 13.23
C MET A 35 16.50 7.47 14.42
N LYS A 36 16.96 8.52 15.10
CA LYS A 36 17.80 8.36 16.30
C LYS A 36 17.00 7.97 17.54
N VAL A 37 15.73 8.37 17.60
CA VAL A 37 14.86 8.16 18.78
C VAL A 37 13.88 7.02 18.55
N PHE A 38 13.47 6.79 17.30
CA PHE A 38 12.64 5.66 16.92
C PHE A 38 13.35 4.35 17.26
N ASN A 39 12.75 3.59 18.18
CA ASN A 39 13.21 2.26 18.55
C ASN A 39 12.16 1.24 18.11
N GLU A 40 12.45 0.57 17.00
CA GLU A 40 11.57 -0.44 16.42
C GLU A 40 11.23 -1.58 17.38
N ASN A 41 12.17 -1.96 18.27
CA ASN A 41 11.92 -3.01 19.26
C ASN A 41 10.85 -2.62 20.29
N MET A 42 10.68 -1.32 20.58
CA MET A 42 9.62 -0.86 21.47
C MET A 42 8.25 -1.18 20.85
N ILE A 43 8.06 -0.87 19.58
CA ILE A 43 6.79 -1.10 18.89
C ILE A 43 6.56 -2.58 18.61
N HIS A 44 7.60 -3.30 18.19
CA HIS A 44 7.53 -4.75 18.04
C HIS A 44 7.15 -5.43 19.37
N GLY A 45 7.73 -5.01 20.50
CA GLY A 45 7.36 -5.48 21.82
C GLY A 45 5.89 -5.20 22.18
N LEU A 46 5.39 -4.00 21.89
CA LEU A 46 3.97 -3.64 22.10
C LEU A 46 3.02 -4.49 21.24
N ASN A 47 3.38 -4.73 19.97
CA ASN A 47 2.61 -5.62 19.11
C ASN A 47 2.58 -7.04 19.68
N MET A 48 3.72 -7.58 20.12
CA MET A 48 3.79 -8.92 20.70
C MET A 48 3.04 -9.05 22.03
N SER A 49 2.95 -7.99 22.84
CA SER A 49 2.34 -8.05 24.17
C SER A 49 0.84 -7.76 24.18
N ASN A 50 0.36 -6.86 23.32
CA ASN A 50 -1.00 -6.32 23.39
C ASN A 50 -1.91 -6.80 22.25
N LYS A 51 -1.37 -7.43 21.21
CA LYS A 51 -2.13 -7.89 20.03
C LYS A 51 -2.05 -9.40 19.87
N ILE A 52 -3.02 -9.96 19.14
CA ILE A 52 -3.00 -11.39 18.79
C ILE A 52 -2.21 -11.55 17.49
N ARG A 53 -1.09 -12.28 17.52
CA ARG A 53 -0.32 -12.58 16.31
C ARG A 53 -1.09 -13.55 15.40
N ILE A 54 -1.30 -13.18 14.15
CA ILE A 54 -1.98 -14.02 13.16
C ILE A 54 -0.91 -14.89 12.46
N THR A 55 -1.14 -16.21 12.46
CA THR A 55 -0.27 -17.22 11.84
C THR A 55 -1.11 -18.34 11.22
N ASP A 56 -0.47 -19.25 10.49
CA ASP A 56 -1.11 -20.47 9.99
C ASP A 56 -1.68 -21.37 11.10
N GLN A 57 -1.19 -21.24 12.34
CA GLN A 57 -1.66 -22.00 13.50
C GLN A 57 -2.58 -21.18 14.42
N GLN A 58 -2.62 -19.86 14.28
CA GLN A 58 -3.43 -18.95 15.09
C GLN A 58 -4.19 -17.98 14.18
N LEU A 59 -5.52 -18.15 14.10
CA LEU A 59 -6.40 -17.48 13.13
C LEU A 59 -6.06 -17.82 11.66
N PRO A 60 -6.02 -19.13 11.29
CA PRO A 60 -5.61 -19.57 9.94
C PRO A 60 -6.45 -18.98 8.80
N ASN A 61 -7.73 -18.71 9.05
CA ASN A 61 -8.64 -18.14 8.05
C ASN A 61 -8.27 -16.70 7.66
N LEU A 62 -7.74 -15.91 8.60
CA LEU A 62 -7.21 -14.59 8.29
C LEU A 62 -5.81 -14.71 7.69
N TYR A 63 -4.96 -15.56 8.27
CA TYR A 63 -3.59 -15.74 7.80
C TYR A 63 -3.52 -16.07 6.31
N ARG A 64 -4.33 -17.01 5.83
CA ARG A 64 -4.30 -17.47 4.43
C ARG A 64 -4.57 -16.37 3.40
N LEU A 65 -5.12 -15.22 3.80
CA LEU A 65 -5.41 -14.10 2.90
C LEU A 65 -4.15 -13.32 2.52
N LEU A 66 -3.10 -13.33 3.35
CA LEU A 66 -1.90 -12.49 3.21
C LEU A 66 -0.80 -13.07 2.27
N PRO A 67 -0.40 -14.35 2.34
CA PRO A 67 0.68 -14.88 1.51
C PRO A 67 0.46 -14.70 -0.01
N PRO A 68 -0.74 -14.93 -0.59
CA PRO A 68 -0.97 -14.71 -2.02
C PRO A 68 -0.75 -13.27 -2.45
N VAL A 69 -1.11 -12.30 -1.59
CA VAL A 69 -0.89 -10.88 -1.81
C VAL A 69 0.60 -10.56 -1.85
N CYS A 70 1.35 -11.09 -0.87
CA CYS A 70 2.80 -10.87 -0.77
C CYS A 70 3.53 -11.45 -1.98
N GLU A 71 3.16 -12.66 -2.42
CA GLU A 71 3.72 -13.30 -3.61
C GLU A 71 3.47 -12.44 -4.86
N LYS A 72 2.23 -11.99 -5.07
CA LYS A 72 1.84 -11.22 -6.26
C LYS A 72 2.49 -9.84 -6.31
N LEU A 73 2.68 -9.18 -5.16
CA LEU A 73 3.36 -7.89 -5.05
C LEU A 73 4.89 -8.01 -4.89
N GLY A 74 5.42 -9.23 -4.75
CA GLY A 74 6.87 -9.48 -4.68
C GLY A 74 7.52 -8.97 -3.39
N ILE A 75 6.79 -8.99 -2.28
CA ILE A 75 7.29 -8.54 -0.97
C ILE A 75 7.50 -9.73 -0.03
N LYS A 76 8.37 -9.55 0.98
CA LYS A 76 8.47 -10.49 2.09
C LYS A 76 7.21 -10.37 2.96
N GLU A 77 6.69 -11.50 3.42
CA GLU A 77 5.57 -11.52 4.35
C GLU A 77 5.91 -10.72 5.62
N PRO A 78 5.13 -9.67 5.96
CA PRO A 78 5.28 -8.94 7.20
C PRO A 78 4.72 -9.74 8.37
N GLU A 79 5.02 -9.32 9.59
CA GLU A 79 4.26 -9.84 10.74
C GLU A 79 2.79 -9.42 10.62
N PHE A 80 1.87 -10.26 11.08
CA PHE A 80 0.44 -9.99 10.96
C PHE A 80 -0.22 -10.08 12.33
N TYR A 81 -1.02 -9.07 12.70
CA TYR A 81 -1.61 -8.94 14.02
C TYR A 81 -3.09 -8.54 13.97
N LEU A 82 -3.85 -9.00 14.96
CA LEU A 82 -5.20 -8.54 15.27
C LEU A 82 -5.15 -7.68 16.54
N GLU A 83 -5.67 -6.46 16.43
CA GLU A 83 -5.83 -5.51 17.53
C GLU A 83 -7.29 -5.42 17.97
N MET A 84 -7.52 -5.38 19.30
CA MET A 84 -8.83 -5.13 19.84
C MET A 84 -9.17 -3.64 19.73
N ASP A 85 -9.91 -3.29 18.69
CA ASP A 85 -10.46 -1.96 18.45
C ASP A 85 -11.79 -2.13 17.69
N PRO A 86 -12.92 -1.57 18.18
CA PRO A 86 -14.21 -1.66 17.49
C PRO A 86 -14.26 -0.79 16.21
N VAL A 87 -13.32 0.14 16.02
CA VAL A 87 -13.25 0.96 14.80
C VAL A 87 -12.59 0.16 13.70
N ALA A 88 -13.26 0.02 12.56
CA ALA A 88 -12.71 -0.67 11.39
C ALA A 88 -11.48 0.06 10.86
N ASN A 89 -10.32 -0.59 10.95
CA ASN A 89 -9.06 -0.04 10.50
C ASN A 89 -8.05 -1.16 10.18
N ALA A 90 -7.10 -0.85 9.31
CA ALA A 90 -5.90 -1.63 9.11
C ALA A 90 -4.72 -0.68 8.94
N TYR A 91 -3.52 -1.13 9.27
CA TYR A 91 -2.34 -0.33 9.08
C TYR A 91 -1.04 -1.13 9.07
N THR A 92 -0.09 -0.64 8.29
CA THR A 92 1.29 -1.12 8.26
C THR A 92 2.19 -0.21 9.10
N TYR A 93 3.07 -0.78 9.92
CA TYR A 93 4.01 -0.03 10.76
C TYR A 93 5.40 -0.68 10.74
N GLY A 94 6.45 0.12 10.91
CA GLY A 94 7.83 -0.34 11.07
C GLY A 94 8.80 0.23 10.03
N ASP A 95 10.01 -0.31 10.02
CA ASP A 95 11.06 -0.04 9.05
C ASP A 95 11.75 -1.36 8.63
N SER A 96 12.45 -2.02 9.56
CA SER A 96 13.11 -3.31 9.32
C SER A 96 12.26 -4.51 9.77
N ILE A 97 11.46 -4.35 10.82
CA ILE A 97 10.46 -5.29 11.33
C ILE A 97 9.08 -4.71 10.98
N ILE A 98 8.63 -5.02 9.77
CA ILE A 98 7.35 -4.55 9.25
C ILE A 98 6.23 -5.45 9.75
N ALA A 99 5.16 -4.83 10.26
CA ALA A 99 3.95 -5.50 10.69
C ALA A 99 2.71 -4.86 10.05
N ILE A 100 1.74 -5.69 9.66
CA ILE A 100 0.37 -5.30 9.34
C ILE A 100 -0.50 -5.61 10.55
N THR A 101 -1.33 -4.66 10.95
CA THR A 101 -2.37 -4.86 11.98
C THR A 101 -3.74 -4.64 11.36
N VAL A 102 -4.69 -5.53 11.66
CA VAL A 102 -6.13 -5.33 11.41
C VAL A 102 -6.85 -5.22 12.75
N THR A 103 -7.92 -4.43 12.81
CA THR A 103 -8.73 -4.31 14.02
C THR A 103 -9.88 -5.33 14.05
N SER A 104 -10.37 -5.66 15.25
CA SER A 104 -11.59 -6.48 15.40
C SER A 104 -12.79 -5.88 14.65
N GLY A 105 -12.96 -4.55 14.67
CA GLY A 105 -14.04 -3.89 13.95
C GLY A 105 -13.95 -4.03 12.43
N LEU A 106 -12.74 -4.15 11.88
CA LEU A 106 -12.57 -4.41 10.44
C LEU A 106 -12.96 -5.84 10.10
N VAL A 107 -12.50 -6.81 10.90
CA VAL A 107 -12.80 -8.23 10.71
C VAL A 107 -14.30 -8.51 10.85
N ASP A 108 -15.00 -7.80 11.73
CA ASP A 108 -16.45 -7.93 11.91
C ASP A 108 -17.26 -7.26 10.79
N LEU A 109 -16.72 -6.20 10.18
CA LEU A 109 -17.40 -5.42 9.13
C LEU A 109 -17.28 -6.05 7.74
N MET A 110 -16.16 -6.71 7.45
CA MET A 110 -15.75 -7.10 6.11
C MET A 110 -15.79 -8.62 5.89
N ASN A 111 -16.15 -9.05 4.69
CA ASN A 111 -15.97 -10.42 4.27
C ASN A 111 -14.51 -10.71 3.85
N GLU A 112 -14.18 -11.97 3.55
CA GLU A 112 -12.80 -12.36 3.21
C GLU A 112 -12.23 -11.66 1.96
N GLU A 113 -13.06 -11.42 0.93
CA GLU A 113 -12.64 -10.71 -0.29
C GLU A 113 -12.26 -9.26 0.06
N GLU A 114 -13.09 -8.59 0.86
CA GLU A 114 -12.90 -7.21 1.29
C GLU A 114 -11.69 -7.05 2.22
N ILE A 115 -11.49 -7.99 3.15
CA ILE A 115 -10.28 -8.04 3.98
C ILE A 115 -9.04 -8.22 3.08
N GLN A 116 -9.13 -9.07 2.05
CA GLN A 116 -8.02 -9.29 1.15
C GLN A 116 -7.69 -8.05 0.30
N VAL A 117 -8.69 -7.26 -0.10
CA VAL A 117 -8.50 -5.94 -0.71
C VAL A 117 -7.72 -5.01 0.24
N VAL A 118 -8.10 -4.97 1.52
CA VAL A 118 -7.41 -4.15 2.53
C VAL A 118 -5.97 -4.63 2.74
N LEU A 119 -5.73 -5.94 2.82
CA LEU A 119 -4.38 -6.48 2.94
C LEU A 119 -3.54 -6.16 1.70
N ALA A 120 -4.11 -6.22 0.50
CA ALA A 120 -3.42 -5.83 -0.73
C ALA A 120 -3.07 -4.33 -0.77
N HIS A 121 -3.94 -3.49 -0.23
CA HIS A 121 -3.67 -2.08 -0.02
C HIS A 121 -2.49 -1.86 0.96
N GLU A 122 -2.52 -2.50 2.13
CA GLU A 122 -1.45 -2.40 3.13
C GLU A 122 -0.11 -2.94 2.62
N CYS A 123 -0.12 -4.08 1.92
CA CYS A 123 1.04 -4.60 1.23
C CYS A 123 1.55 -3.63 0.14
N GLY A 124 0.68 -2.81 -0.45
CA GLY A 124 1.04 -1.70 -1.33
C GLY A 124 1.95 -0.68 -0.64
N HIS A 125 1.69 -0.32 0.63
CA HIS A 125 2.58 0.56 1.38
C HIS A 125 3.97 -0.05 1.61
N ILE A 126 4.04 -1.37 1.79
CA ILE A 126 5.31 -2.10 1.91
C ILE A 126 6.05 -2.08 0.59
N ALA A 127 5.38 -2.48 -0.49
CA ALA A 127 5.96 -2.60 -1.83
C ALA A 127 6.46 -1.23 -2.35
N CYS A 128 5.73 -0.16 -2.03
CA CYS A 128 6.08 1.21 -2.39
C CYS A 128 6.99 1.92 -1.37
N HIS A 129 7.51 1.21 -0.36
CA HIS A 129 8.41 1.76 0.67
C HIS A 129 7.85 3.00 1.41
N HIS A 130 6.55 3.00 1.70
CA HIS A 130 5.87 4.07 2.43
C HIS A 130 6.00 3.95 3.95
N VAL A 131 6.24 2.74 4.46
CA VAL A 131 6.06 2.38 5.88
C VAL A 131 6.87 3.27 6.83
N LEU A 132 8.12 3.60 6.50
CA LEU A 132 8.96 4.42 7.37
C LEU A 132 8.39 5.84 7.56
N TYR A 133 7.96 6.49 6.49
CA TYR A 133 7.42 7.86 6.57
C TYR A 133 6.01 7.86 7.19
N HIS A 134 5.21 6.82 6.96
CA HIS A 134 3.95 6.60 7.68
C HIS A 134 4.17 6.42 9.18
N THR A 135 5.17 5.62 9.55
CA THR A 135 5.60 5.43 10.95
C THR A 135 5.98 6.77 11.58
N MET A 136 6.75 7.61 10.88
CA MET A 136 7.06 8.97 11.31
C MET A 136 5.80 9.83 11.47
N ALA A 137 4.89 9.82 10.50
CA ALA A 137 3.64 10.57 10.51
C ALA A 137 2.76 10.22 11.72
N ARG A 138 2.58 8.93 11.99
CA ARG A 138 1.81 8.44 13.14
C ARG A 138 2.45 8.77 14.48
N THR A 139 3.78 8.71 14.55
CA THR A 139 4.50 9.14 15.76
C THR A 139 4.34 10.64 16.02
N VAL A 140 4.26 11.48 14.97
CA VAL A 140 3.90 12.90 15.12
C VAL A 140 2.51 13.05 15.74
N LEU A 141 1.52 12.31 15.23
CA LEU A 141 0.13 12.38 15.69
C LEU A 141 -0.04 11.88 17.13
N SER A 142 0.66 10.80 17.51
CA SER A 142 0.46 10.17 18.82
C SER A 142 1.22 10.84 19.97
N ALA A 143 2.42 11.36 19.71
CA ALA A 143 3.31 11.86 20.75
C ALA A 143 3.67 13.35 20.64
N GLY A 144 3.36 13.99 19.50
CA GLY A 144 3.58 15.42 19.30
C GLY A 144 5.03 15.86 19.60
N SER A 145 5.17 16.97 20.33
CA SER A 145 6.46 17.53 20.74
C SER A 145 7.13 16.80 21.92
N ALA A 146 6.52 15.75 22.47
CA ALA A 146 7.04 15.03 23.63
C ALA A 146 8.26 14.15 23.29
N ILE A 147 8.49 13.86 22.01
CA ILE A 147 9.64 13.08 21.53
C ILE A 147 10.79 14.03 21.16
N PRO A 148 12.01 13.83 21.70
CA PRO A 148 13.18 14.62 21.35
C PRO A 148 13.43 14.68 19.84
N GLY A 149 13.62 15.87 19.27
CA GLY A 149 13.86 16.09 17.84
C GLY A 149 12.61 16.28 16.99
N MET A 150 11.41 16.12 17.55
CA MET A 150 10.15 16.42 16.87
C MET A 150 9.85 17.91 16.78
N ASP A 151 10.52 18.74 17.58
CA ASP A 151 10.54 20.20 17.47
C ASP A 151 11.04 20.69 16.10
N LEU A 152 11.82 19.86 15.39
CA LEU A 152 12.27 20.11 14.01
C LEU A 152 11.18 19.89 12.96
N LEU A 153 10.10 19.16 13.29
CA LEU A 153 8.93 19.01 12.43
C LEU A 153 8.04 20.23 12.57
N THR A 154 8.40 21.30 11.86
CA THR A 154 7.57 22.50 11.77
C THR A 154 6.16 22.14 11.29
N THR A 155 5.16 22.96 11.64
CA THR A 155 3.78 22.78 11.17
C THR A 155 3.69 22.63 9.65
N ALA A 156 4.54 23.34 8.89
CA ALA A 156 4.63 23.20 7.44
C ALA A 156 5.13 21.82 7.00
N LEU A 157 6.15 21.27 7.66
CA LEU A 157 6.64 19.91 7.40
C LEU A 157 5.59 18.86 7.75
N GLN A 158 4.85 19.03 8.84
CA GLN A 158 3.76 18.13 9.22
C GLN A 158 2.65 18.14 8.15
N PHE A 159 2.22 19.30 7.67
CA PHE A 159 1.23 19.38 6.60
C PHE A 159 1.71 18.75 5.30
N ALA A 160 2.98 18.95 4.94
CA ALA A 160 3.56 18.32 3.77
C ALA A 160 3.66 16.79 3.92
N LEU A 161 4.01 16.29 5.11
CA LEU A 161 4.05 14.86 5.42
C LEU A 161 2.68 14.23 5.30
N PHE A 162 1.65 14.80 5.93
CA PHE A 162 0.28 14.29 5.83
C PHE A 162 -0.31 14.45 4.42
N HIS A 163 0.10 15.49 3.68
CA HIS A 163 -0.27 15.60 2.27
C HIS A 163 0.32 14.45 1.44
N TRP A 164 1.61 14.14 1.65
CA TRP A 164 2.23 12.99 1.00
C TRP A 164 1.57 11.66 1.42
N GLU A 165 1.29 11.48 2.72
CA GLU A 165 0.60 10.29 3.24
C GLU A 165 -0.71 10.02 2.47
N ARG A 166 -1.56 11.04 2.35
CA ARG A 166 -2.80 10.97 1.56
C ARG A 166 -2.55 10.69 0.08
N CYS A 167 -1.52 11.25 -0.53
CA CYS A 167 -1.18 10.95 -1.92
C CYS A 167 -0.69 9.51 -2.11
N SER A 168 -0.04 8.93 -1.10
CA SER A 168 0.50 7.56 -1.14
C SER A 168 -0.60 6.49 -1.23
N GLU A 169 -1.80 6.79 -0.70
CA GLU A 169 -2.99 5.95 -0.77
C GLU A 169 -3.36 5.50 -2.18
N PHE A 170 -3.23 6.40 -3.16
CA PHE A 170 -3.56 6.09 -4.55
C PHE A 170 -2.62 5.04 -5.16
N SER A 171 -1.36 4.98 -4.73
CA SER A 171 -0.43 3.92 -5.16
C SER A 171 -0.85 2.58 -4.57
N CYS A 172 -1.33 2.58 -3.34
CA CYS A 172 -1.78 1.38 -2.62
C CYS A 172 -3.12 0.85 -3.15
N ASP A 173 -4.04 1.73 -3.56
CA ASP A 173 -5.26 1.35 -4.28
C ASP A 173 -4.94 0.64 -5.60
N ARG A 174 -3.91 1.11 -6.31
CA ARG A 174 -3.43 0.44 -7.53
C ARG A 174 -2.80 -0.91 -7.25
N ALA A 175 -2.06 -1.06 -6.14
CA ALA A 175 -1.55 -2.35 -5.70
C ALA A 175 -2.71 -3.33 -5.41
N ALA A 176 -3.75 -2.87 -4.71
CA ALA A 176 -4.96 -3.65 -4.46
C ALA A 176 -5.67 -4.05 -5.77
N ALA A 177 -5.83 -3.12 -6.72
CA ALA A 177 -6.48 -3.43 -7.99
C ALA A 177 -5.65 -4.39 -8.86
N ILE A 178 -4.31 -4.31 -8.84
CA ILE A 178 -3.45 -5.31 -9.49
C ILE A 178 -3.62 -6.69 -8.84
N TYR A 179 -3.71 -6.73 -7.51
CA TYR A 179 -3.93 -7.99 -6.81
C TYR A 179 -5.30 -8.59 -7.16
N MET A 180 -6.36 -7.80 -7.11
CA MET A 180 -7.72 -8.24 -7.41
C MET A 180 -7.98 -8.46 -8.91
N GLU A 181 -7.18 -7.84 -9.78
CA GLU A 181 -7.40 -7.75 -11.23
C GLU A 181 -8.74 -7.10 -11.62
N ASP A 182 -9.39 -6.42 -10.68
CA ASP A 182 -10.69 -5.77 -10.82
C ASP A 182 -10.75 -4.52 -9.92
N PRO A 183 -11.11 -3.32 -10.45
CA PRO A 183 -11.35 -2.15 -9.62
C PRO A 183 -12.59 -2.27 -8.73
N GLY A 184 -13.55 -3.14 -9.07
CA GLY A 184 -14.84 -3.30 -8.40
C GLY A 184 -14.73 -3.57 -6.90
N PRO A 185 -14.06 -4.65 -6.46
CA PRO A 185 -13.85 -4.93 -5.03
C PRO A 185 -13.18 -3.76 -4.30
N VAL A 186 -12.19 -3.12 -4.92
CA VAL A 186 -11.46 -1.97 -4.34
C VAL A 186 -12.41 -0.79 -4.10
N ALA A 187 -13.23 -0.44 -5.10
CA ALA A 187 -14.22 0.61 -4.97
C ALA A 187 -15.33 0.27 -3.97
N ARG A 188 -15.77 -0.99 -3.89
CA ARG A 188 -16.78 -1.44 -2.90
C ARG A 188 -16.28 -1.34 -1.47
N VAL A 189 -15.00 -1.62 -1.20
CA VAL A 189 -14.42 -1.41 0.14
C VAL A 189 -14.51 0.06 0.54
N MET A 190 -14.33 0.99 -0.39
CA MET A 190 -14.47 2.43 -0.09
C MET A 190 -15.91 2.82 0.23
N SER A 191 -16.91 2.27 -0.49
CA SER A 191 -18.31 2.50 -0.15
C SER A 191 -18.71 1.84 1.18
N LEU A 192 -18.10 0.69 1.51
CA LEU A 192 -18.29 0.01 2.79
C LEU A 192 -17.73 0.82 3.96
N LEU A 193 -16.53 1.37 3.81
CA LEU A 193 -15.93 2.26 4.82
C LEU A 193 -16.75 3.55 4.98
N ALA A 194 -17.32 4.07 3.88
CA ALA A 194 -18.18 5.25 3.93
C ALA A 194 -19.53 5.00 4.61
N SER A 195 -20.09 3.79 4.46
CA SER A 195 -21.40 3.44 5.03
C SER A 195 -21.31 2.85 6.44
N GLY A 196 -20.16 2.26 6.80
CA GLY A 196 -19.96 1.52 8.04
C GLY A 196 -20.86 0.28 8.17
N SER A 197 -21.45 -0.20 7.07
CA SER A 197 -22.41 -1.31 7.10
C SER A 197 -22.42 -2.09 5.79
N GLU A 198 -22.12 -3.38 5.87
CA GLU A 198 -22.18 -4.33 4.75
C GLU A 198 -23.57 -4.38 4.11
N LYS A 199 -24.62 -4.40 4.94
CA LYS A 199 -26.02 -4.31 4.50
C LYS A 199 -26.33 -3.04 3.71
N ILE A 200 -25.79 -1.88 4.09
CA ILE A 200 -26.04 -0.63 3.36
C ILE A 200 -25.15 -0.58 2.12
N SER A 201 -23.88 -0.97 2.23
CA SER A 201 -22.91 -0.92 1.14
C SER A 201 -23.36 -1.71 -0.08
N SER A 202 -23.93 -2.90 0.13
CA SER A 202 -24.47 -3.75 -0.95
C SER A 202 -25.63 -3.13 -1.74
N GLN A 203 -26.26 -2.07 -1.23
CA GLN A 203 -27.35 -1.33 -1.90
C GLN A 203 -26.87 -0.06 -2.62
N ILE A 204 -25.58 0.31 -2.48
CA ILE A 204 -25.04 1.52 -3.07
C ILE A 204 -24.90 1.35 -4.59
N ASN A 205 -25.46 2.30 -5.33
CA ASN A 205 -25.17 2.40 -6.76
C ASN A 205 -23.75 2.96 -6.95
N MET A 206 -22.81 2.08 -7.30
CA MET A 206 -21.40 2.42 -7.44
C MET A 206 -21.13 3.43 -8.58
N GLU A 207 -21.95 3.44 -9.63
CA GLU A 207 -21.81 4.42 -10.71
C GLU A 207 -22.13 5.84 -10.21
N LEU A 208 -23.24 6.00 -9.48
CA LEU A 208 -23.60 7.28 -8.87
C LEU A 208 -22.61 7.70 -7.77
N TYR A 209 -22.10 6.74 -6.99
CA TYR A 209 -21.07 7.01 -5.98
C TYR A 209 -19.77 7.56 -6.58
N MET A 210 -19.36 7.05 -7.76
CA MET A 210 -18.21 7.57 -8.50
C MET A 210 -18.53 8.85 -9.27
N GLU A 211 -19.77 9.05 -9.73
CA GLU A 211 -20.20 10.32 -10.35
C GLU A 211 -20.08 11.48 -9.36
N GLN A 212 -20.41 11.25 -8.08
CA GLN A 212 -20.19 12.24 -7.01
C GLN A 212 -18.73 12.71 -6.93
N ALA A 213 -17.75 11.85 -7.21
CA ALA A 213 -16.35 12.26 -7.25
C ALA A 213 -16.02 13.15 -8.46
N ARG A 214 -16.69 12.94 -9.60
CA ARG A 214 -16.55 13.80 -10.78
C ARG A 214 -17.17 15.18 -10.53
N GLU A 215 -18.33 15.23 -9.88
CA GLU A 215 -18.91 16.49 -9.40
C GLU A 215 -18.00 17.22 -8.42
N TYR A 216 -17.34 16.47 -7.50
CA TYR A 216 -16.33 17.02 -6.62
C TYR A 216 -15.12 17.60 -7.40
N GLN A 217 -14.65 16.92 -8.44
CA GLN A 217 -13.59 17.45 -9.29
C GLN A 217 -14.02 18.77 -9.97
N HIS A 218 -15.26 18.84 -10.46
CA HIS A 218 -15.81 20.09 -10.98
C HIS A 218 -15.87 21.21 -9.94
N LEU A 219 -16.13 20.90 -8.66
CA LEU A 219 -16.05 21.88 -7.58
C LEU A 219 -14.62 22.45 -7.43
N LEU A 220 -13.59 21.60 -7.51
CA LEU A 220 -12.19 22.03 -7.43
C LEU A 220 -11.76 22.89 -8.63
N ASP A 221 -12.35 22.67 -9.80
CA ASP A 221 -12.03 23.39 -11.02
C ASP A 221 -12.73 24.75 -11.13
N ARG A 222 -13.77 25.01 -10.32
CA ARG A 222 -14.51 26.29 -10.31
C ARG A 222 -13.66 27.45 -9.84
N SER A 223 -12.89 27.28 -8.77
CA SER A 223 -12.08 28.34 -8.20
C SER A 223 -10.92 27.82 -7.37
N ASN A 224 -9.81 28.59 -7.35
CA ASN A 224 -8.68 28.32 -6.47
C ASN A 224 -9.07 28.40 -4.97
N TRP A 225 -10.13 29.14 -4.64
CA TRP A 225 -10.62 29.25 -3.27
C TRP A 225 -11.34 27.98 -2.82
N ASP A 226 -12.23 27.44 -3.65
CA ASP A 226 -12.88 26.14 -3.37
C ASP A 226 -11.83 25.05 -3.22
N LYS A 227 -10.84 25.03 -4.12
CA LYS A 227 -9.71 24.11 -4.02
C LYS A 227 -8.92 24.26 -2.71
N ALA A 228 -8.64 25.49 -2.28
CA ALA A 228 -7.97 25.75 -1.00
C ALA A 228 -8.80 25.30 0.20
N LEU A 229 -10.12 25.55 0.20
CA LEU A 229 -11.03 25.08 1.23
C LEU A 229 -11.10 23.55 1.31
N GLN A 230 -11.12 22.87 0.17
CA GLN A 230 -11.11 21.41 0.14
C GLN A 230 -9.78 20.83 0.62
N TYR A 231 -8.65 21.44 0.29
CA TYR A 231 -7.37 21.07 0.90
C TYR A 231 -7.38 21.28 2.41
N MET A 232 -7.99 22.37 2.90
CA MET A 232 -8.14 22.63 4.33
C MET A 232 -8.97 21.56 5.03
N ALA A 233 -10.08 21.13 4.42
CA ALA A 233 -10.93 20.06 4.94
C ALA A 233 -10.17 18.72 5.07
N LEU A 234 -9.20 18.46 4.20
CA LEU A 234 -8.36 17.26 4.24
C LEU A 234 -7.21 17.34 5.25
N MET A 235 -6.90 18.51 5.83
CA MET A 235 -5.69 18.69 6.65
C MET A 235 -5.64 17.77 7.88
N ASN A 236 -6.81 17.49 8.47
CA ASN A 236 -6.95 16.62 9.65
C ASN A 236 -7.42 15.20 9.30
N GLN A 237 -7.41 14.83 8.02
CA GLN A 237 -7.78 13.50 7.57
C GLN A 237 -6.52 12.68 7.25
N SER A 238 -6.50 11.42 7.68
CA SER A 238 -5.43 10.47 7.36
C SER A 238 -5.48 10.00 5.91
N HIS A 239 -6.68 9.91 5.33
CA HIS A 239 -6.91 9.40 3.98
C HIS A 239 -7.61 10.44 3.07
N PRO A 240 -7.44 10.39 1.74
CA PRO A 240 -8.29 11.13 0.80
C PRO A 240 -9.76 10.72 0.90
N PHE A 241 -10.64 11.52 0.28
CA PHE A 241 -12.06 11.19 0.22
C PHE A 241 -12.32 9.88 -0.53
N LEU A 242 -13.14 9.01 0.09
CA LEU A 242 -13.39 7.64 -0.35
C LEU A 242 -13.99 7.56 -1.77
N SER A 243 -14.96 8.42 -2.11
CA SER A 243 -15.53 8.44 -3.46
C SER A 243 -14.52 8.84 -4.53
N VAL A 244 -13.59 9.76 -4.20
CA VAL A 244 -12.51 10.18 -5.10
C VAL A 244 -11.56 9.02 -5.37
N ARG A 245 -11.16 8.29 -4.34
CA ARG A 245 -10.34 7.09 -4.50
C ARG A 245 -11.04 6.02 -5.36
N ALA A 246 -12.35 5.85 -5.18
CA ALA A 246 -13.15 4.86 -5.93
C ALA A 246 -13.21 5.19 -7.43
N ALA A 247 -13.44 6.47 -7.76
CA ALA A 247 -13.44 6.91 -9.15
C ALA A 247 -12.05 6.84 -9.79
N GLU A 248 -11.01 7.27 -9.06
CA GLU A 248 -9.62 7.25 -9.53
C GLU A 248 -9.17 5.82 -9.88
N ILE A 249 -9.43 4.84 -9.01
CA ILE A 249 -9.01 3.47 -9.27
C ILE A 249 -9.77 2.84 -10.44
N ASN A 250 -11.08 3.11 -10.53
CA ASN A 250 -11.91 2.65 -11.63
C ASN A 250 -11.45 3.21 -12.98
N ASP A 251 -11.04 4.48 -13.02
CA ASP A 251 -10.55 5.10 -14.26
C ASP A 251 -9.13 4.63 -14.60
N TRP A 252 -8.26 4.42 -13.60
CA TRP A 252 -6.92 3.89 -13.83
C TRP A 252 -6.94 2.47 -14.43
N CYS A 253 -7.83 1.59 -13.96
CA CYS A 253 -7.97 0.23 -14.50
C CYS A 253 -8.44 0.18 -15.96
N LYS A 254 -8.96 1.29 -16.52
CA LYS A 254 -9.30 1.39 -17.95
C LYS A 254 -8.12 1.80 -18.83
N THR A 255 -6.99 2.19 -18.23
CA THR A 255 -5.84 2.70 -18.98
C THR A 255 -5.05 1.56 -19.62
N LYS A 256 -4.39 1.87 -20.75
CA LYS A 256 -3.43 0.95 -21.37
C LYS A 256 -2.33 0.54 -20.39
N LYS A 257 -1.90 1.48 -19.53
CA LYS A 257 -0.85 1.23 -18.54
C LYS A 257 -1.21 0.10 -17.58
N TYR A 258 -2.45 0.05 -17.10
CA TYR A 258 -2.94 -1.06 -16.28
C TYR A 258 -2.92 -2.38 -17.07
N ALA A 259 -3.47 -2.38 -18.28
CA ALA A 259 -3.50 -3.57 -19.14
C ALA A 259 -2.09 -4.11 -19.43
N ASP A 260 -1.11 -3.23 -19.68
CA ASP A 260 0.29 -3.60 -19.91
C ASP A 260 0.92 -4.25 -18.66
N ILE A 261 0.61 -3.77 -17.45
CA ILE A 261 1.08 -4.36 -16.18
C ILE A 261 0.52 -5.78 -16.01
N ILE A 262 -0.79 -5.95 -16.17
CA ILE A 262 -1.42 -7.27 -16.03
C ILE A 262 -0.86 -8.24 -17.07
N ALA A 263 -0.74 -7.81 -18.33
CA ALA A 263 -0.14 -8.62 -19.39
C ALA A 263 1.29 -9.06 -19.03
N TYR A 264 2.14 -8.14 -18.56
CA TYR A 264 3.50 -8.46 -18.12
C TYR A 264 3.55 -9.48 -16.99
N MET A 265 2.59 -9.46 -16.06
CA MET A 265 2.55 -10.42 -14.96
C MET A 265 2.20 -11.84 -15.44
N TYR A 266 1.33 -11.95 -16.46
CA TYR A 266 0.95 -13.21 -17.08
C TYR A 266 1.88 -13.69 -18.19
N GLU A 267 2.79 -12.84 -18.68
CA GLU A 267 3.85 -13.30 -19.57
C GLU A 267 4.59 -14.47 -18.90
N GLU A 268 4.68 -15.59 -19.62
CA GLU A 268 5.48 -16.72 -19.18
C GLU A 268 6.88 -16.19 -18.81
N LYS A 269 7.36 -16.57 -17.62
CA LYS A 269 8.81 -16.60 -17.44
C LYS A 269 9.28 -17.56 -18.52
N LYS A 270 9.84 -17.05 -19.63
CA LYS A 270 10.63 -17.89 -20.52
C LYS A 270 11.69 -18.49 -19.62
N GLY A 271 11.47 -19.72 -19.17
CA GLY A 271 12.51 -20.51 -18.55
C GLY A 271 13.66 -20.48 -19.52
N ASN A 272 14.87 -20.20 -19.04
CA ASN A 272 16.02 -20.40 -19.89
C ASN A 272 15.91 -21.84 -20.40
N THR A 273 15.91 -22.03 -21.71
CA THR A 273 15.91 -23.36 -22.30
C THR A 273 17.32 -23.69 -22.75
N CYS A 274 17.70 -24.95 -22.59
CA CYS A 274 18.98 -25.40 -23.04
C CYS A 274 19.06 -25.26 -24.58
N PRO A 275 20.07 -24.56 -25.14
CA PRO A 275 20.19 -24.39 -26.58
C PRO A 275 20.48 -25.72 -27.31
N GLY A 276 21.00 -26.73 -26.62
CA GLY A 276 21.31 -28.04 -27.21
C GLY A 276 20.12 -29.01 -27.26
N CYS A 277 19.24 -29.01 -26.26
CA CYS A 277 18.15 -30.00 -26.17
C CYS A 277 16.76 -29.44 -25.86
N GLY A 278 16.64 -28.11 -25.69
CA GLY A 278 15.36 -27.46 -25.38
C GLY A 278 14.83 -27.68 -23.97
N ALA A 279 15.51 -28.45 -23.11
CA ALA A 279 15.09 -28.67 -21.73
C ALA A 279 15.09 -27.36 -20.92
N SER A 280 14.13 -27.20 -20.01
CA SER A 280 14.10 -26.06 -19.09
C SER A 280 15.33 -26.08 -18.17
N VAL A 281 15.98 -24.94 -17.99
CA VAL A 281 17.18 -24.77 -17.17
C VAL A 281 17.02 -23.61 -16.19
N GLN A 282 17.63 -23.75 -15.01
CA GLN A 282 17.65 -22.69 -14.00
C GLN A 282 18.80 -21.71 -14.29
N GLU A 283 18.63 -20.44 -13.92
CA GLU A 283 19.62 -19.37 -14.14
C GLU A 283 21.00 -19.64 -13.54
N GLU A 284 21.08 -20.45 -12.49
CA GLU A 284 22.31 -20.79 -11.75
C GLU A 284 23.07 -21.98 -12.36
N TRP A 285 22.50 -22.66 -13.35
CA TRP A 285 23.16 -23.80 -13.98
C TRP A 285 24.23 -23.35 -14.97
N MET A 286 25.45 -23.86 -14.79
CA MET A 286 26.55 -23.69 -15.75
C MET A 286 26.42 -24.64 -16.96
N PHE A 287 25.81 -25.81 -16.74
CA PHE A 287 25.60 -26.85 -17.74
C PHE A 287 24.19 -27.42 -17.62
N CYS A 288 23.59 -27.80 -18.75
CA CYS A 288 22.30 -28.46 -18.79
C CYS A 288 22.40 -29.85 -18.14
N LYS A 289 21.59 -30.12 -17.12
CA LYS A 289 21.56 -31.43 -16.45
C LYS A 289 21.04 -32.57 -17.34
N GLN A 290 20.42 -32.26 -18.47
CA GLN A 290 19.81 -33.26 -19.36
C GLN A 290 20.68 -33.66 -20.55
N CYS A 291 21.42 -32.71 -21.15
CA CYS A 291 22.28 -33.00 -22.31
C CYS A 291 23.75 -32.56 -22.14
N GLY A 292 24.11 -31.94 -21.01
CA GLY A 292 25.47 -31.48 -20.74
C GLY A 292 25.87 -30.20 -21.47
N SER A 293 25.01 -29.62 -22.31
CA SER A 293 25.33 -28.38 -23.03
C SER A 293 25.61 -27.22 -22.07
N LYS A 294 26.65 -26.44 -22.37
CA LYS A 294 27.03 -25.26 -21.59
C LYS A 294 25.99 -24.14 -21.74
N LEU A 295 25.58 -23.55 -20.61
CA LEU A 295 24.47 -22.58 -20.56
C LEU A 295 24.93 -21.13 -20.40
N LYS A 296 26.11 -20.91 -19.80
CA LYS A 296 26.73 -19.58 -19.67
C LYS A 296 28.17 -19.62 -20.16
N GLU A 297 28.59 -18.60 -20.90
CA GLU A 297 30.01 -18.33 -21.09
C GLU A 297 30.57 -17.74 -19.79
N LYS A 298 31.75 -18.22 -19.36
CA LYS A 298 32.50 -17.50 -18.34
C LYS A 298 32.89 -16.17 -19.01
N ASN A 299 32.30 -15.07 -18.57
CA ASN A 299 32.88 -13.75 -18.84
C ASN A 299 34.27 -13.76 -18.20
N GLY A 300 35.29 -14.00 -19.02
CA GLY A 300 36.68 -13.73 -18.69
C GLY A 300 36.96 -12.29 -19.11
N GLY A 301 37.30 -11.45 -18.14
CA GLY A 301 37.60 -10.04 -18.32
C GLY A 301 37.24 -9.26 -17.07
#